data_AF-A0A947FQV6-F1
#
_entry.id   AF-A0A947FQV6-F1
#
_cell.length_a   1.000
_cell.length_b   1.000
_cell.length_c   1.000
_cell.angle_alpha   90.00
_cell.angle_beta   90.00
_cell.angle_gamma   90.00
#
_symmetry.space_group_name_H-M   'P 1'
#
loop_
_entity.id
_entity.type
_entity.pdbx_description
1 polymer ?
#
loop_
_entity_poly.entity_id
_entity_poly.type
_entity_poly.pdbx_seq_one_letter_code
_entity_poly.pdbx_strand_id
1 'polypeptide(L)'
;MQCVGVISAVLVMAPILNLLLEAYGIGVPTADKPNSLLAPQATLMASVAQGVFKGGLPWGMVAIGAGIGIAIIIVDEVLKARGASVRAPVLAVAVGIYLPLELAVPIFAGGLIAHAAGRAGSSDELSLRHGMLFAAGLITGEALIGILMAVPIVLTGNADVFSVPESIRQGGLVGLAVIAAVSFALYRVAISRLDD
;
A
#
# COMPACT_ATOMS: atom_id res chain seq x y z
N MET A 1 0.64 -10.10 -27.85
CA MET A 1 -0.09 -9.45 -26.74
C MET A 1 0.83 -9.12 -25.56
N GLN A 2 1.58 -10.08 -24.98
CA GLN A 2 2.47 -9.81 -23.85
C GLN A 2 3.56 -8.75 -24.14
N CYS A 3 4.20 -8.79 -25.32
CA CYS A 3 5.20 -7.76 -25.68
C CYS A 3 4.60 -6.35 -25.75
N VAL A 4 3.39 -6.21 -26.28
CA VAL A 4 2.68 -4.92 -26.35
C VAL A 4 2.36 -4.42 -24.94
N GLY A 5 1.92 -5.30 -24.04
CA GLY A 5 1.68 -4.97 -22.63
C GLY A 5 2.94 -4.52 -21.91
N VAL A 6 4.05 -5.24 -22.09
CA VAL A 6 5.35 -4.89 -21.47
C VAL A 6 5.87 -3.55 -22.01
N ILE A 7 5.86 -3.37 -23.34
CA ILE A 7 6.32 -2.12 -23.96
C ILE A 7 5.46 -0.94 -23.50
N SER A 8 4.14 -1.10 -23.50
CA SER A 8 3.21 -0.07 -23.02
C SER A 8 3.45 0.27 -21.56
N ALA A 9 3.65 -0.74 -20.70
CA ALA A 9 3.90 -0.52 -19.28
C ALA A 9 5.22 0.24 -19.05
N VAL A 10 6.30 -0.14 -19.74
CA VAL A 10 7.60 0.53 -19.61
C VAL A 10 7.52 1.99 -20.08
N LEU A 11 6.88 2.25 -21.22
CA LEU A 11 6.73 3.61 -21.77
C LEU A 11 5.93 4.53 -20.85
N VAL A 12 4.99 3.99 -20.07
CA VAL A 12 4.16 4.77 -19.14
C VAL A 12 4.82 4.88 -17.76
N MET A 13 5.40 3.80 -17.25
CA MET A 13 5.97 3.78 -15.90
C MET A 13 7.22 4.64 -15.78
N ALA A 14 8.13 4.61 -16.75
CA ALA A 14 9.36 5.40 -16.69
C ALA A 14 9.11 6.92 -16.51
N PRO A 15 8.27 7.60 -17.32
CA PRO A 15 8.00 9.02 -17.12
C PRO A 15 7.24 9.29 -15.82
N ILE A 16 6.31 8.43 -15.41
CA ILE A 16 5.58 8.59 -14.14
C ILE A 16 6.55 8.49 -12.96
N LEU A 17 7.45 7.51 -12.95
CA LEU A 17 8.43 7.35 -11.87
C LEU A 17 9.39 8.54 -11.80
N ASN A 18 9.83 9.09 -12.93
CA ASN A 18 10.65 10.30 -12.96
C ASN A 18 9.88 11.51 -12.42
N LEU A 19 8.61 11.68 -12.83
CA LEU A 19 7.75 12.74 -12.32
C LEU A 19 7.59 12.67 -10.80
N LEU A 20 7.30 11.48 -10.26
CA LEU A 20 7.14 11.27 -8.82
C LEU A 20 8.46 11.42 -8.06
N LEU A 21 9.58 10.96 -8.64
CA LEU A 21 10.91 11.13 -8.07
C LEU A 21 11.27 12.62 -7.97
N GLU A 22 10.93 13.41 -8.98
CA GLU A 22 11.17 14.85 -9.01
C GLU A 22 10.23 15.61 -8.06
N ALA A 23 8.94 15.27 -8.02
CA ALA A 23 7.95 15.91 -7.15
C ALA A 23 8.16 15.62 -5.66
N TYR A 24 8.32 14.34 -5.30
CA TYR A 24 8.27 13.87 -3.92
C TYR A 24 9.56 13.19 -3.47
N GLY A 25 10.31 12.57 -4.39
CA GLY A 25 11.42 11.69 -4.03
C GLY A 25 10.94 10.30 -3.63
N ILE A 26 11.83 9.30 -3.66
CA ILE A 26 11.52 7.90 -3.36
C ILE A 26 12.54 7.35 -2.37
N GLY A 27 12.07 6.70 -1.31
CA GLY A 27 12.90 6.09 -0.27
C GLY A 27 13.00 6.97 0.97
N VAL A 28 14.21 7.07 1.54
CA VAL A 28 14.47 7.76 2.81
C VAL A 28 14.30 9.28 2.62
N PRO A 29 13.55 9.97 3.51
CA PRO A 29 13.40 11.42 3.47
C PRO A 29 14.73 12.16 3.51
N THR A 30 14.87 13.19 2.69
CA THR A 30 16.05 14.08 2.66
C THR A 30 15.67 15.50 3.04
N ALA A 31 16.66 16.37 3.31
CA ALA A 31 16.40 17.78 3.64
C ALA A 31 15.65 18.52 2.52
N ASP A 32 15.95 18.18 1.26
CA ASP A 32 15.29 18.77 0.09
C ASP A 32 13.90 18.17 -0.16
N LYS A 33 13.65 16.95 0.32
CA LYS A 33 12.41 16.19 0.10
C LYS A 33 11.98 15.46 1.39
N PRO A 34 11.39 16.20 2.35
CA PRO A 34 11.02 15.64 3.65
C PRO A 34 9.83 14.67 3.58
N ASN A 35 8.99 14.78 2.55
CA ASN A 35 7.78 13.96 2.37
C ASN A 35 7.95 12.96 1.20
N SER A 36 9.02 12.17 1.24
CA SER A 36 9.32 11.20 0.18
C SER A 36 8.37 10.00 0.17
N LEU A 37 8.13 9.46 -1.03
CA LEU A 37 7.35 8.24 -1.20
C LEU A 37 8.15 7.05 -0.66
N LEU A 38 7.60 6.36 0.34
CA LEU A 38 8.24 5.18 0.90
C LEU A 38 8.23 4.03 -0.10
N ALA A 39 9.40 3.43 -0.33
CA ALA A 39 9.53 2.24 -1.15
C ALA A 39 10.34 1.14 -0.41
N PRO A 40 9.83 0.58 0.70
CA PRO A 40 10.58 -0.34 1.55
C PRO A 40 11.14 -1.56 0.81
N GLN A 41 10.36 -2.12 -0.11
CA GLN A 41 10.81 -3.24 -0.94
C GLN A 41 11.98 -2.87 -1.85
N ALA A 42 11.91 -1.71 -2.51
CA ALA A 42 12.98 -1.22 -3.38
C ALA A 42 14.24 -0.90 -2.57
N THR A 43 14.09 -0.28 -1.40
CA THR A 43 15.20 -0.01 -0.48
C THR A 43 15.86 -1.30 -0.01
N LEU A 44 15.09 -2.33 0.37
CA LEU A 44 15.63 -3.63 0.76
C LEU A 44 16.41 -4.28 -0.39
N MET A 45 15.85 -4.29 -1.61
CA MET A 45 16.55 -4.85 -2.78
C MET A 45 17.83 -4.08 -3.08
N ALA A 46 17.82 -2.74 -2.97
CA ALA A 46 19.00 -1.91 -3.14
C ALA A 46 20.07 -2.20 -2.08
N SER A 47 19.69 -2.32 -0.80
CA SER A 47 20.61 -2.64 0.30
C SER A 47 21.22 -4.03 0.15
N VAL A 48 20.42 -5.04 -0.25
CA VAL A 48 20.93 -6.40 -0.51
C VAL A 48 21.89 -6.37 -1.70
N ALA A 49 21.52 -5.75 -2.82
CA ALA A 49 22.40 -5.64 -3.99
C ALA A 49 23.72 -4.94 -3.63
N GLN A 50 23.67 -3.82 -2.91
CA GLN A 50 24.86 -3.12 -2.45
C GLN A 50 25.72 -4.00 -1.53
N GLY A 51 25.13 -4.70 -0.56
CA GLY A 51 25.86 -5.59 0.35
C GLY A 51 26.49 -6.80 -0.34
N VAL A 52 25.85 -7.32 -1.40
CA VAL A 52 26.39 -8.43 -2.21
C VAL A 52 27.55 -7.96 -3.09
N PHE A 53 27.40 -6.84 -3.80
CA PHE A 53 28.40 -6.36 -4.76
C PHE A 53 29.56 -5.60 -4.14
N LYS A 54 29.32 -4.80 -3.09
CA LYS A 54 30.35 -4.00 -2.41
C LYS A 54 30.95 -4.71 -1.19
N GLY A 55 30.41 -5.87 -0.81
CA GLY A 55 30.71 -6.53 0.45
C GLY A 55 29.98 -5.88 1.64
N GLY A 56 29.98 -6.56 2.79
CA GLY A 56 29.37 -6.06 4.03
C GLY A 56 27.92 -6.51 4.28
N LEU A 57 27.41 -7.48 3.51
CA LEU A 57 26.12 -8.10 3.84
C LEU A 57 26.22 -8.88 5.17
N PRO A 58 25.34 -8.64 6.15
CA PRO A 58 25.36 -9.36 7.43
C PRO A 58 24.82 -10.77 7.25
N TRP A 59 25.64 -11.69 6.73
CA TRP A 59 25.26 -13.07 6.43
C TRP A 59 24.67 -13.82 7.62
N GLY A 60 25.08 -13.49 8.85
CA GLY A 60 24.45 -14.01 10.07
C GLY A 60 22.97 -13.63 10.18
N MET A 61 22.60 -12.38 9.91
CA MET A 61 21.20 -11.94 9.89
C MET A 61 20.42 -12.59 8.73
N VAL A 62 21.06 -12.75 7.56
CA VAL A 62 20.45 -13.44 6.41
C VAL A 62 20.14 -14.90 6.75
N ALA A 63 21.07 -15.60 7.40
CA ALA A 63 20.88 -16.99 7.83
C ALA A 63 19.77 -17.13 8.89
N ILE A 64 19.71 -16.20 9.85
CA ILE A 64 18.62 -16.14 10.84
C ILE A 64 17.27 -15.92 10.12
N GLY A 65 17.20 -14.97 9.18
CA GLY A 65 16.00 -14.71 8.39
C GLY A 65 15.55 -15.93 7.57
N ALA A 66 16.50 -16.65 6.96
CA ALA A 66 16.23 -17.91 6.26
C ALA A 66 15.68 -18.99 7.20
N GLY A 67 16.25 -19.13 8.40
CA GLY A 67 15.75 -20.04 9.43
C GLY A 67 14.33 -19.70 9.89
N ILE A 68 14.03 -18.42 10.12
CA ILE A 68 12.69 -17.94 10.45
C ILE A 68 11.72 -18.25 9.29
N GLY A 69 12.12 -18.00 8.04
CA GLY A 69 11.30 -18.31 6.86
C GLY A 69 10.95 -19.80 6.77
N ILE A 70 11.94 -20.68 6.97
CA ILE A 70 11.72 -22.13 7.02
C ILE A 70 10.76 -22.50 8.15
N ALA A 71 10.94 -21.94 9.35
CA ALA A 71 10.05 -22.20 10.48
C ALA A 71 8.60 -21.78 10.19
N ILE A 72 8.39 -20.62 9.57
CA ILE A 72 7.05 -20.15 9.18
C ILE A 72 6.42 -21.10 8.15
N ILE A 73 7.18 -21.55 7.15
CA ILE A 73 6.69 -22.50 6.14
C ILE A 73 6.25 -23.81 6.80
N ILE A 74 7.05 -24.33 7.74
CA ILE A 74 6.70 -25.54 8.49
C ILE A 74 5.41 -25.31 9.28
N VAL A 75 5.26 -24.17 9.96
CA VAL A 75 4.04 -23.83 10.70
C VAL A 75 2.83 -23.78 9.77
N ASP A 76 2.93 -23.15 8.60
CA ASP A 76 1.83 -23.05 7.64
C ASP A 76 1.40 -24.43 7.10
N GLU A 77 2.36 -25.30 6.75
CA GLU A 77 2.06 -26.66 6.31
C GLU A 77 1.46 -27.53 7.44
N VAL A 78 1.89 -27.34 8.70
CA VAL A 78 1.26 -27.99 9.85
C VAL A 78 -0.17 -27.51 10.07
N LEU A 79 -0.43 -26.20 9.97
CA LEU A 79 -1.79 -25.63 10.09
C LEU A 79 -2.71 -26.17 8.98
N LYS A 80 -2.19 -26.27 7.76
CA LYS A 80 -2.88 -26.88 6.62
C LYS A 80 -3.21 -28.35 6.86
N ALA A 81 -2.23 -29.13 7.31
CA ALA A 81 -2.42 -30.56 7.59
C ALA A 81 -3.45 -30.82 8.70
N ARG A 82 -3.57 -29.89 9.66
CA ARG A 82 -4.57 -29.94 10.74
C ARG A 82 -5.96 -29.46 10.33
N GLY A 83 -6.15 -29.00 9.10
CA GLY A 83 -7.43 -28.45 8.64
C GLY A 83 -7.82 -27.16 9.36
N ALA A 84 -6.85 -26.36 9.82
CA ALA A 84 -7.13 -25.11 10.50
C ALA A 84 -7.83 -24.12 9.55
N SER A 85 -8.77 -23.34 10.08
CA SER A 85 -9.45 -22.26 9.33
C SER A 85 -8.54 -21.09 9.01
N VAL A 86 -7.41 -20.97 9.72
CA VAL A 86 -6.42 -19.90 9.55
C VAL A 86 -5.13 -20.48 8.97
N ARG A 87 -4.59 -19.78 7.97
CA ARG A 87 -3.28 -20.05 7.35
C ARG A 87 -2.29 -18.97 7.77
N ALA A 88 -1.00 -19.29 7.71
CA ALA A 88 0.08 -18.33 7.89
C ALA A 88 1.03 -18.36 6.69
N PRO A 89 0.57 -17.97 5.47
CA PRO A 89 1.41 -18.02 4.29
C PRO A 89 2.68 -17.19 4.50
N VAL A 90 3.84 -17.77 4.19
CA VAL A 90 5.15 -17.13 4.45
C VAL A 90 5.24 -15.74 3.82
N LEU A 91 4.62 -15.54 2.65
CA LEU A 91 4.59 -14.24 1.97
C LEU A 91 3.84 -13.18 2.79
N ALA A 92 2.67 -13.53 3.35
CA ALA A 92 1.88 -12.60 4.15
C ALA A 92 2.61 -12.21 5.44
N VAL A 93 3.26 -13.20 6.10
CA VAL A 93 4.06 -12.96 7.30
C VAL A 93 5.28 -12.09 6.98
N ALA A 94 6.01 -12.39 5.91
CA ALA A 94 7.15 -11.60 5.47
C ALA A 94 6.75 -10.15 5.13
N VAL A 95 5.61 -9.96 4.45
CA VAL A 95 5.08 -8.63 4.17
C VAL A 95 4.75 -7.87 5.45
N GLY A 96 4.10 -8.52 6.42
CA GLY A 96 3.79 -7.91 7.70
C GLY A 96 5.02 -7.46 8.50
N ILE A 97 6.14 -8.18 8.41
CA ILE A 97 7.36 -7.85 9.16
C ILE A 97 8.04 -6.56 8.65
N TYR A 98 7.99 -6.29 7.33
CA TYR A 98 8.66 -5.11 6.77
C TYR A 98 7.75 -3.88 6.65
N LEU A 99 6.43 -4.06 6.75
CA LEU A 99 5.49 -2.98 6.51
C LEU A 99 5.48 -1.97 7.68
N PRO A 100 5.52 -0.65 7.41
CA PRO A 100 5.34 0.37 8.43
C PRO A 100 4.06 0.17 9.24
N LEU A 101 4.11 0.47 10.55
CA LEU A 101 2.96 0.34 11.44
C LEU A 101 1.75 1.15 10.96
N GLU A 102 2.00 2.31 10.36
CA GLU A 102 1.01 3.20 9.75
C GLU A 102 0.18 2.52 8.66
N LEU A 103 0.77 1.57 7.93
CA LEU A 103 0.06 0.77 6.92
C LEU A 103 -0.47 -0.55 7.51
N ALA A 104 0.26 -1.14 8.46
CA ALA A 104 -0.13 -2.41 9.08
C ALA A 104 -1.43 -2.30 9.90
N VAL A 105 -1.63 -1.21 10.63
CA VAL A 105 -2.81 -1.01 11.49
C VAL A 105 -4.11 -0.92 10.66
N PRO A 106 -4.22 -0.09 9.61
CA PRO A 106 -5.40 -0.08 8.73
C PRO A 106 -5.66 -1.43 8.05
N ILE A 107 -4.61 -2.12 7.58
CA ILE A 107 -4.75 -3.45 6.97
C ILE A 107 -5.30 -4.46 7.98
N PHE A 108 -4.77 -4.45 9.21
CA PHE A 108 -5.25 -5.32 10.28
C PHE A 108 -6.70 -5.02 10.65
N ALA A 109 -7.05 -3.74 10.80
CA ALA A 109 -8.41 -3.31 11.09
C ALA A 109 -9.39 -3.74 9.97
N GLY A 110 -9.00 -3.55 8.70
CA GLY A 110 -9.77 -4.02 7.55
C GLY A 110 -9.96 -5.55 7.55
N GLY A 111 -8.92 -6.30 7.89
CA GLY A 111 -8.99 -7.76 8.06
C GLY A 111 -9.93 -8.19 9.18
N LEU A 112 -9.93 -7.48 10.31
CA LEU A 112 -10.85 -7.74 11.43
C LEU A 112 -12.31 -7.48 11.04
N ILE A 113 -12.57 -6.38 10.33
CA ILE A 113 -13.89 -6.04 9.79
C ILE A 113 -14.35 -7.13 8.81
N ALA A 114 -13.50 -7.55 7.88
CA ALA A 114 -13.81 -8.61 6.93
C ALA A 114 -14.12 -9.94 7.64
N HIS A 115 -13.35 -10.28 8.68
CA HIS A 115 -13.61 -11.48 9.49
C HIS A 115 -14.95 -11.40 10.24
N ALA A 116 -15.26 -10.24 10.85
CA ALA A 116 -16.53 -10.02 11.54
C ALA A 116 -17.73 -10.08 10.57
N ALA A 117 -17.62 -9.46 9.40
CA ALA A 117 -18.62 -9.51 8.34
C ALA A 117 -18.85 -10.95 7.87
N GLY A 118 -17.79 -11.72 7.64
CA GLY A 118 -17.88 -13.13 7.29
C GLY A 118 -18.63 -13.98 8.32
N ARG A 119 -18.53 -13.67 9.61
CA ARG A 119 -19.29 -14.35 10.68
C ARG A 119 -20.76 -13.94 10.75
N ALA A 120 -21.11 -12.76 10.26
CA ALA A 120 -22.48 -12.24 10.26
C ALA A 120 -23.34 -12.77 9.09
N GLY A 121 -22.82 -13.69 8.28
CA GLY A 121 -23.54 -14.30 7.16
C GLY A 121 -23.51 -13.46 5.87
N SER A 122 -22.75 -12.36 5.83
CA SER A 122 -22.56 -11.56 4.61
C SER A 122 -21.48 -12.12 3.67
N SER A 123 -21.17 -13.41 3.80
CA SER A 123 -20.06 -14.11 3.18
C SER A 123 -20.42 -14.73 1.83
N ASP A 124 -21.14 -13.98 0.98
CA ASP A 124 -21.25 -14.35 -0.43
C ASP A 124 -19.92 -14.06 -1.12
N GLU A 125 -19.42 -15.02 -1.91
CA GLU A 125 -18.14 -14.89 -2.63
C GLU A 125 -18.17 -13.69 -3.58
N LEU A 126 -19.35 -13.39 -4.13
CA LEU A 126 -19.61 -12.18 -4.91
C LEU A 126 -19.39 -10.91 -4.08
N SER A 127 -19.96 -10.81 -2.88
CA SER A 127 -19.78 -9.64 -2.00
C SER A 127 -18.31 -9.38 -1.69
N LEU A 128 -17.55 -10.44 -1.38
CA LEU A 128 -16.12 -10.35 -1.13
C LEU A 128 -15.35 -9.83 -2.36
N ARG A 129 -15.66 -10.35 -3.55
CA ARG A 129 -15.07 -9.88 -4.82
C ARG A 129 -15.36 -8.41 -5.08
N HIS A 130 -16.61 -7.97 -4.88
CA HIS A 130 -16.98 -6.56 -5.06
C HIS A 130 -16.26 -5.66 -4.05
N GLY A 131 -16.15 -6.07 -2.78
CA GLY A 131 -15.39 -5.35 -1.76
C GLY A 131 -13.90 -5.22 -2.13
N MET A 132 -13.29 -6.31 -2.61
CA MET A 132 -11.90 -6.28 -3.08
C MET A 132 -11.71 -5.37 -4.30
N LEU A 133 -12.61 -5.42 -5.28
CA LEU A 133 -12.55 -4.54 -6.46
C LEU A 133 -12.73 -3.07 -6.10
N PHE A 134 -13.65 -2.78 -5.17
CA PHE A 134 -13.87 -1.44 -4.67
C PHE A 134 -12.63 -0.89 -3.94
N ALA A 135 -12.05 -1.68 -3.03
CA ALA A 135 -10.81 -1.31 -2.34
C ALA A 135 -9.65 -1.09 -3.31
N ALA A 136 -9.46 -1.98 -4.29
CA ALA A 136 -8.45 -1.83 -5.33
C ALA A 136 -8.68 -0.57 -6.19
N GLY A 137 -9.94 -0.24 -6.49
CA GLY A 137 -10.32 1.00 -7.16
C GLY A 137 -9.98 2.24 -6.35
N LEU A 138 -10.23 2.24 -5.03
CA LEU A 138 -9.85 3.33 -4.13
C LEU A 138 -8.33 3.51 -4.04
N ILE A 139 -7.57 2.41 -3.90
CA ILE A 139 -6.10 2.41 -3.90
C ILE A 139 -5.54 2.94 -5.24
N THR A 140 -6.13 2.53 -6.36
CA THR A 140 -5.71 3.04 -7.67
C THR A 140 -6.07 4.52 -7.82
N GLY A 141 -7.22 4.94 -7.27
CA GLY A 141 -7.68 6.32 -7.26
C GLY A 141 -6.74 7.24 -6.50
N GLU A 142 -6.32 6.89 -5.27
CA GLU A 142 -5.35 7.69 -4.51
C GLU A 142 -4.03 7.84 -5.28
N ALA A 143 -3.54 6.77 -5.90
CA ALA A 143 -2.29 6.79 -6.65
C ALA A 143 -2.40 7.69 -7.89
N LEU A 144 -3.52 7.62 -8.61
CA LEU A 144 -3.77 8.46 -9.78
C LEU A 144 -3.87 9.94 -9.42
N ILE A 145 -4.53 10.27 -8.30
CA ILE A 145 -4.58 11.65 -7.77
C ILE A 145 -3.17 12.12 -7.36
N GLY A 146 -2.37 11.26 -6.72
CA GLY A 146 -0.97 11.56 -6.41
C GLY A 146 -0.13 11.89 -7.64
N ILE A 147 -0.29 11.12 -8.73
CA ILE A 147 0.36 11.40 -10.01
C ILE A 147 -0.12 12.74 -10.59
N LEU A 148 -1.43 13.01 -10.53
CA LEU A 148 -2.00 14.26 -11.03
C LEU A 148 -1.47 15.47 -10.24
N MET A 149 -1.30 15.34 -8.92
CA MET A 149 -0.72 16.38 -8.07
C MET A 149 0.78 16.60 -8.30
N ALA A 150 1.51 15.55 -8.72
CA ALA A 150 2.93 15.67 -9.01
C ALA A 150 3.23 16.61 -10.19
N VAL A 151 2.35 16.66 -11.20
CA VAL A 151 2.51 17.50 -12.40
C VAL A 151 2.74 18.98 -12.05
N PRO A 152 1.83 19.68 -11.35
CA PRO A 152 2.01 21.09 -11.01
C PRO A 152 3.15 21.33 -9.99
N ILE A 153 3.46 20.36 -9.12
CA ILE A 153 4.59 20.47 -8.18
C ILE A 153 5.91 20.57 -8.96
N VAL A 154 6.10 19.71 -9.96
CA VAL A 154 7.31 19.75 -10.81
C VAL A 154 7.34 21.00 -11.69
N LEU A 155 6.21 21.39 -12.29
CA LEU A 155 6.16 22.57 -13.17
C LEU A 155 6.45 23.89 -12.44
N THR A 156 6.05 24.01 -11.18
CA THR A 156 6.25 25.23 -10.39
C THR A 156 7.50 25.19 -9.51
N GLY A 157 8.08 24.00 -9.31
CA GLY A 157 9.16 23.76 -8.36
C GLY A 157 8.77 23.98 -6.90
N ASN A 158 7.46 24.09 -6.61
CA ASN A 158 6.95 24.37 -5.27
C ASN A 158 6.06 23.21 -4.79
N ALA A 159 6.40 22.60 -3.66
CA ALA A 159 5.61 21.54 -3.06
C ALA A 159 4.28 22.05 -2.46
N ASP A 160 4.18 23.35 -2.20
CA ASP A 160 3.04 24.00 -1.54
C ASP A 160 2.01 24.60 -2.51
N VAL A 161 2.01 24.18 -3.79
CA VAL A 161 1.06 24.68 -4.81
C VAL A 161 -0.41 24.55 -4.38
N PHE A 162 -0.73 23.48 -3.66
CA PHE A 162 -2.08 23.21 -3.16
C PHE A 162 -2.23 23.48 -1.66
N SER A 163 -1.27 24.21 -1.07
CA SER A 163 -1.35 24.55 0.35
C SER A 163 -2.54 25.47 0.61
N VAL A 164 -3.40 25.04 1.52
CA VAL A 164 -4.57 25.82 1.95
C VAL A 164 -4.11 26.87 2.97
N PRO A 165 -4.67 28.11 2.97
CA PRO A 165 -4.34 29.13 3.95
C PRO A 165 -4.38 28.61 5.40
N GLU A 166 -3.46 29.06 6.24
CA GLU A 166 -3.37 28.63 7.66
C GLU A 166 -4.68 28.84 8.44
N SER A 167 -5.52 29.79 8.02
CA SER A 167 -6.84 30.05 8.59
C SER A 167 -7.86 28.92 8.40
N ILE A 168 -7.73 28.14 7.31
CA ILE A 168 -8.56 26.96 7.01
C ILE A 168 -7.85 25.67 7.45
N ARG A 169 -6.55 25.75 7.75
CA ARG A 169 -5.76 24.68 8.38
C ARG A 169 -6.12 24.49 9.86
N GLN A 170 -7.40 24.65 10.21
CA GLN A 170 -7.94 24.27 11.50
C GLN A 170 -7.75 22.75 11.64
N GLY A 171 -6.75 22.38 12.45
CA GLY A 171 -6.12 21.07 12.47
C GLY A 171 -7.12 19.92 12.55
N GLY A 172 -6.91 18.91 11.70
CA GLY A 172 -7.61 17.62 11.72
C GLY A 172 -9.11 17.64 11.40
N LEU A 173 -9.86 18.65 11.85
CA LEU A 173 -11.32 18.71 11.82
C LEU A 173 -11.87 18.87 10.40
N VAL A 174 -11.25 19.72 9.57
CA VAL A 174 -11.62 19.86 8.16
C VAL A 174 -11.36 18.54 7.41
N GLY A 175 -10.21 17.92 7.65
CA GLY A 175 -9.89 16.60 7.09
C GLY A 175 -10.86 15.51 7.53
N LEU A 176 -11.22 15.49 8.82
CA LEU A 176 -12.22 14.57 9.38
C LEU A 176 -13.60 14.80 8.75
N ALA A 177 -14.02 16.06 8.58
CA ALA A 177 -15.29 16.40 7.95
C ALA A 177 -15.33 15.94 6.49
N VAL A 178 -14.24 16.12 5.74
CA VAL A 178 -14.12 15.63 4.35
C VAL A 178 -14.16 14.10 4.31
N ILE A 179 -13.40 13.41 5.16
CA ILE A 179 -13.41 11.94 5.25
C ILE A 179 -14.81 11.42 5.61
N ALA A 180 -15.49 12.06 6.57
CA ALA A 180 -16.85 11.70 6.96
C ALA A 180 -17.84 11.93 5.81
N ALA A 181 -17.73 13.04 5.09
CA ALA A 181 -18.59 13.35 3.95
C ALA A 181 -18.38 12.34 2.80
N VAL A 182 -17.13 12.02 2.48
CA VAL A 182 -16.80 11.01 1.45
C VAL A 182 -17.30 9.63 1.88
N SER A 183 -17.05 9.23 3.13
CA SER A 183 -17.51 7.94 3.66
C SER A 183 -19.03 7.84 3.64
N PHE A 184 -19.73 8.92 4.00
CA PHE A 184 -21.20 8.99 3.95
C PHE A 184 -21.74 8.96 2.52
N ALA A 185 -21.10 9.66 1.59
CA ALA A 185 -21.48 9.63 0.17
C ALA A 185 -21.31 8.22 -0.42
N LEU A 186 -20.19 7.56 -0.12
CA LEU A 186 -19.93 6.18 -0.54
C LEU A 186 -20.95 5.21 0.08
N TYR A 187 -21.27 5.38 1.36
CA TYR A 187 -22.30 4.59 2.04
C TYR A 187 -23.68 4.76 1.39
N ARG A 188 -24.07 6.00 1.06
CA ARG A 188 -25.33 6.26 0.34
C ARG A 188 -25.38 5.59 -1.02
N VAL A 189 -24.30 5.71 -1.80
CA VAL A 189 -24.21 5.08 -3.13
C VAL A 189 -24.29 3.56 -3.01
N ALA A 190 -23.64 2.97 -2.00
CA ALA A 190 -23.69 1.53 -1.75
C ALA A 190 -25.11 1.05 -1.42
N ILE A 191 -25.87 1.79 -0.62
CA ILE A 191 -27.25 1.43 -0.29
C ILE A 191 -28.20 1.64 -1.46
N SER A 192 -28.07 2.73 -2.21
CA SER A 192 -28.95 2.99 -3.35
C SER A 192 -28.88 1.93 -4.44
N ARG A 193 -27.79 1.15 -4.50
CA ARG A 193 -27.62 0.02 -5.43
C ARG A 193 -28.18 -1.31 -4.94
N LEU A 194 -28.65 -1.38 -3.70
CA LEU A 194 -29.29 -2.58 -3.14
C LEU A 194 -30.82 -2.56 -3.37
N ASP A 195 -31.38 -1.40 -3.70
CA ASP A 195 -32.82 -1.21 -3.94
C ASP A 195 -33.23 -1.35 -5.43
N ASP A 196 -32.25 -1.51 -6.34
CA ASP A 196 -32.41 -1.80 -7.78
C ASP A 196 -32.04 -3.27 -8.11
#